data_AF-A0A2R6CQY3-F1
#
_entry.id   AF-A0A2R6CQY3-F1
#
_cell.length_a   1.000
_cell.length_b   1.000
_cell.length_c   1.000
_cell.angle_alpha   90.00
_cell.angle_beta   90.00
_cell.angle_gamma   90.00
#
_symmetry.space_group_name_H-M   'P 1'
#
loop_
_entity.id
_entity.type
_entity.pdbx_description
1 polymer ?
#
loop_
_entity_poly.entity_id
_entity_poly.type
_entity_poly.pdbx_seq_one_letter_code
_entity_poly.pdbx_strand_id
1 'polypeptide(L)'
;MFGDLSTRRALTPAVGIVLLVAIVLLIATIASYMIFGLSDTNDPAPEVAVDLIQRGDGFTYQLEYHSGSATLGNKTELLGVVDEEVLHSEDLRAGQEIEVIPIAEEVKLIWYEEDTSYTLHTFTVDAVPFEADHLCEWAQKEINEHHDLDLVDGDVLVCDVLEEIDLDPGVTSVDVDIDNATLVGTIDTDGDVNLDDATVTGDITTDSDDIVITDQSEVYGDVVAQPNTNIDIDGDSTIEGAVVAKNGDVDLDGVTVTGHVYVDDGAFSCSGDSTLGPNEEDCSEYDSKDPGDY
;
A
#
# COMPACT_ATOMS: atom_id res chain seq x y z
N MET A 1 -22.01 -46.37 78.34
CA MET A 1 -22.36 -45.05 78.91
C MET A 1 -21.35 -44.05 78.37
N PHE A 2 -21.81 -42.84 78.00
CA PHE A 2 -21.11 -41.72 77.32
C PHE A 2 -20.96 -41.88 75.80
N GLY A 3 -21.36 -40.95 74.94
CA GLY A 3 -22.01 -39.65 75.15
C GLY A 3 -22.33 -39.01 73.79
N ASP A 4 -23.51 -38.38 73.71
CA ASP A 4 -23.89 -37.40 72.69
C ASP A 4 -23.53 -36.01 73.21
N LEU A 5 -22.89 -35.17 72.40
CA LEU A 5 -23.00 -33.71 72.46
C LEU A 5 -22.76 -33.10 71.07
N SER A 6 -23.83 -33.01 70.27
CA SER A 6 -23.87 -32.09 69.13
C SER A 6 -23.84 -30.62 69.59
N THR A 7 -22.72 -29.93 69.34
CA THR A 7 -22.58 -28.50 69.60
C THR A 7 -23.06 -27.71 68.38
N ARG A 8 -24.31 -27.22 68.40
CA ARG A 8 -24.78 -26.19 67.45
C ARG A 8 -24.27 -24.82 67.93
N ARG A 9 -23.29 -24.25 67.22
CA ARG A 9 -22.91 -22.83 67.40
C ARG A 9 -23.91 -21.96 66.66
N ALA A 10 -24.65 -21.14 67.39
CA ALA A 10 -25.49 -20.10 66.82
C ALA A 10 -24.58 -18.98 66.27
N LEU A 11 -24.65 -18.75 64.96
CA LEU A 11 -24.05 -17.58 64.32
C LEU A 11 -24.86 -16.34 64.76
N THR A 12 -24.18 -15.32 65.29
CA THR A 12 -24.82 -14.10 65.76
C THR A 12 -25.36 -13.27 64.57
N PRO A 13 -26.59 -12.72 64.64
CA PRO A 13 -27.25 -12.02 63.54
C PRO A 13 -26.44 -10.86 62.92
N ALA A 14 -25.58 -10.21 63.71
CA ALA A 14 -24.76 -9.09 63.26
C ALA A 14 -23.70 -9.49 62.21
N VAL A 15 -23.15 -10.72 62.29
CA VAL A 15 -22.15 -11.20 61.33
C VAL A 15 -22.80 -11.50 59.98
N GLY A 16 -24.05 -11.98 59.99
CA GLY A 16 -24.81 -12.23 58.77
C GLY A 16 -25.09 -10.96 57.96
N ILE A 17 -25.39 -9.84 58.62
CA ILE A 17 -25.70 -8.57 57.95
C ILE A 17 -24.43 -7.99 57.30
N VAL A 18 -23.30 -7.99 58.01
CA VAL A 18 -22.03 -7.47 57.46
C VAL A 18 -21.57 -8.28 56.25
N LEU A 19 -21.70 -9.60 56.31
CA LEU A 19 -21.37 -10.48 55.19
C LEU A 19 -22.30 -10.22 53.98
N LEU A 20 -23.59 -10.04 54.22
CA LEU A 20 -24.57 -9.79 53.16
C LEU A 20 -24.31 -8.45 52.46
N VAL A 21 -23.98 -7.39 53.22
CA VAL A 21 -23.59 -6.09 52.64
C VAL A 21 -22.31 -6.22 51.81
N ALA A 22 -21.32 -6.96 52.28
CA ALA A 22 -20.07 -7.19 51.54
C ALA A 22 -20.32 -7.94 50.21
N ILE A 23 -21.18 -8.97 50.23
CA ILE A 23 -21.55 -9.72 49.03
C ILE A 23 -22.32 -8.83 48.05
N VAL A 24 -23.28 -8.03 48.54
CA VAL A 24 -24.06 -7.12 47.68
C VAL A 24 -23.17 -6.07 47.02
N LEU A 25 -22.21 -5.49 47.75
CA LEU A 25 -21.25 -4.54 47.19
C LEU A 25 -20.39 -5.18 46.11
N LEU A 26 -19.91 -6.41 46.34
CA LEU A 26 -19.09 -7.15 45.39
C LEU A 26 -19.87 -7.52 44.12
N ILE A 27 -21.14 -7.91 44.26
CA ILE A 27 -22.02 -8.16 43.12
C ILE A 27 -22.32 -6.85 42.37
N ALA A 28 -22.58 -5.75 43.07
CA ALA A 28 -22.86 -4.46 42.44
C ALA A 28 -21.66 -3.92 41.64
N THR A 29 -20.44 -4.11 42.14
CA THR A 29 -19.22 -3.75 41.39
C THR A 29 -19.07 -4.58 40.13
N ILE A 30 -19.28 -5.90 40.22
CA ILE A 30 -19.15 -6.79 39.05
C ILE A 30 -20.24 -6.51 38.02
N ALA A 31 -21.49 -6.29 38.47
CA ALA A 31 -22.60 -5.95 37.60
C ALA A 31 -22.40 -4.61 36.90
N SER A 32 -21.77 -3.63 37.56
CA SER A 32 -21.44 -2.35 36.94
C SER A 32 -20.43 -2.53 35.80
N TYR A 33 -19.38 -3.33 35.98
CA TYR A 33 -18.43 -3.63 34.91
C TYR A 33 -19.07 -4.35 33.72
N MET A 34 -20.00 -5.29 33.96
CA MET A 34 -20.69 -5.98 32.87
C MET A 34 -21.69 -5.08 32.11
N ILE A 35 -22.36 -4.14 32.79
CA ILE A 35 -23.33 -3.24 32.14
C ILE A 35 -22.63 -2.17 31.30
N PHE A 36 -21.48 -1.65 31.76
CA PHE A 36 -20.70 -0.69 30.96
C PHE A 36 -19.96 -1.34 29.79
N GLY A 37 -19.48 -2.59 29.92
CA GLY A 37 -18.83 -3.32 28.82
C GLY A 37 -19.78 -3.89 27.75
N LEU A 38 -21.09 -3.74 27.90
CA LEU A 38 -22.10 -4.13 26.89
C LEU A 38 -22.72 -2.91 26.18
N SER A 39 -22.20 -1.71 26.44
CA SER A 39 -22.67 -0.45 25.85
C SER A 39 -21.84 0.00 24.64
N ASP A 40 -20.74 -0.69 24.30
CA ASP A 40 -20.06 -0.45 23.03
C ASP A 40 -20.88 -1.11 21.93
N THR A 41 -21.87 -0.37 21.44
CA THR A 41 -22.46 -0.66 20.13
C THR A 41 -21.42 -0.23 19.10
N ASN A 42 -20.65 -1.18 18.57
CA ASN A 42 -19.79 -0.92 17.42
C ASN A 42 -20.62 -0.21 16.34
N ASP A 43 -20.10 0.88 15.79
CA ASP A 43 -20.80 1.60 14.75
C ASP A 43 -20.96 0.70 13.51
N PRO A 44 -22.15 0.68 12.88
CA PRO A 44 -22.42 -0.20 11.75
C PRO A 44 -21.57 0.20 10.54
N ALA A 45 -21.10 -0.80 9.80
CA ALA A 45 -20.35 -0.60 8.55
C ALA A 45 -21.13 0.33 7.58
N PRO A 46 -20.43 1.23 6.87
CA PRO A 46 -21.05 2.08 5.87
C PRO A 46 -21.60 1.24 4.71
N GLU A 47 -22.73 1.66 4.15
CA GLU A 47 -23.28 1.06 2.93
C GLU A 47 -22.66 1.77 1.72
N VAL A 48 -22.03 1.00 0.85
CA VAL A 48 -21.38 1.47 -0.39
C VAL A 48 -21.75 0.59 -1.56
N ALA A 49 -21.90 1.20 -2.73
CA ALA A 49 -22.10 0.55 -4.01
C ALA A 49 -20.86 0.84 -4.87
N VAL A 50 -20.08 -0.21 -5.08
CA VAL A 50 -18.83 -0.21 -5.84
C VAL A 50 -18.86 -1.42 -6.77
N ASP A 51 -18.35 -1.26 -7.98
CA ASP A 51 -18.14 -2.34 -8.94
C ASP A 51 -16.68 -2.33 -9.40
N LEU A 52 -16.13 -3.51 -9.70
CA LEU A 52 -14.77 -3.66 -10.25
C LEU A 52 -14.90 -4.28 -11.64
N ILE A 53 -14.52 -3.53 -12.68
CA ILE A 53 -14.77 -3.88 -14.08
C ILE A 53 -13.44 -4.02 -14.80
N GLN A 54 -13.20 -5.17 -15.44
CA GLN A 54 -11.99 -5.36 -16.24
C GLN A 54 -11.96 -4.40 -17.44
N ARG A 55 -10.81 -3.73 -17.64
CA ARG A 55 -10.56 -2.88 -18.81
C ARG A 55 -10.19 -3.71 -20.04
N GLY A 56 -10.11 -3.04 -21.19
CA GLY A 56 -9.88 -3.68 -22.48
C GLY A 56 -8.44 -4.18 -22.72
N ASP A 57 -7.51 -3.78 -21.87
CA ASP A 57 -6.09 -4.20 -21.87
C ASP A 57 -5.89 -5.63 -21.32
N GLY A 58 -6.82 -6.11 -20.48
CA GLY A 58 -6.86 -7.47 -19.95
C GLY A 58 -6.22 -7.66 -18.58
N PHE A 59 -5.49 -6.66 -18.05
CA PHE A 59 -4.80 -6.76 -16.76
C PHE A 59 -5.16 -5.66 -15.76
N THR A 60 -5.68 -4.52 -16.24
CA THR A 60 -6.18 -3.47 -15.34
C THR A 60 -7.69 -3.64 -15.11
N TYR A 61 -8.12 -3.23 -13.92
CA TYR A 61 -9.51 -3.18 -13.52
C TYR A 61 -9.85 -1.75 -13.10
N GLN A 62 -11.08 -1.38 -13.34
CA GLN A 62 -11.64 -0.10 -13.00
C GLN A 62 -12.58 -0.26 -11.82
N LEU A 63 -12.22 0.33 -10.69
CA LEU A 63 -13.10 0.45 -9.54
C LEU A 63 -14.03 1.65 -9.76
N GLU A 64 -15.31 1.36 -9.99
CA GLU A 64 -16.35 2.37 -10.14
C GLU A 64 -17.10 2.58 -8.82
N TYR A 65 -17.05 3.79 -8.28
CA TYR A 65 -17.86 4.15 -7.10
C TYR A 65 -19.19 4.76 -7.52
N HIS A 66 -20.31 4.10 -7.19
CA HIS A 66 -21.64 4.56 -7.60
C HIS A 66 -22.33 5.42 -6.54
N SER A 67 -22.29 5.00 -5.27
CA SER A 67 -22.96 5.71 -4.18
C SER A 67 -22.60 5.14 -2.81
N GLY A 68 -22.67 5.95 -1.76
CA GLY A 68 -22.49 5.49 -0.38
C GLY A 68 -22.69 6.63 0.63
N SER A 69 -22.85 6.27 1.90
CA SER A 69 -23.02 7.24 2.99
C SER A 69 -21.69 7.74 3.58
N ALA A 70 -20.57 7.13 3.20
CA ALA A 70 -19.24 7.45 3.67
C ALA A 70 -18.31 7.79 2.49
N THR A 71 -17.34 8.65 2.74
CA THR A 71 -16.14 8.80 1.91
C THR A 71 -15.26 7.57 2.14
N LEU A 72 -14.87 6.89 1.05
CA LEU A 72 -14.08 5.65 1.13
C LEU A 72 -12.65 5.98 1.61
N GLY A 73 -11.89 6.80 0.89
CA GLY A 73 -10.75 7.57 1.41
C GLY A 73 -9.73 6.79 2.28
N ASN A 74 -9.09 7.51 3.20
CA ASN A 74 -8.03 7.01 4.09
C ASN A 74 -8.50 6.02 5.16
N LYS A 75 -9.76 5.57 5.11
CA LYS A 75 -10.30 4.55 6.02
C LYS A 75 -10.49 3.22 5.31
N THR A 76 -10.06 3.10 4.06
CA THR A 76 -10.28 1.90 3.27
C THR A 76 -8.99 1.35 2.73
N GLU A 77 -8.91 0.03 2.64
CA GLU A 77 -7.86 -0.66 1.91
C GLU A 77 -8.50 -1.63 0.92
N LEU A 78 -7.87 -1.80 -0.22
CA LEU A 78 -8.25 -2.76 -1.24
C LEU A 78 -7.26 -3.93 -1.18
N LEU A 79 -7.61 -5.01 -0.50
CA LEU A 79 -6.71 -6.16 -0.38
C LEU A 79 -6.72 -6.99 -1.65
N GLY A 80 -5.56 -7.51 -2.05
CA GLY A 80 -5.41 -8.36 -3.23
C GLY A 80 -5.21 -7.59 -4.53
N VAL A 81 -4.78 -6.34 -4.43
CA VAL A 81 -4.32 -5.51 -5.56
C VAL A 81 -2.91 -5.00 -5.26
N VAL A 82 -2.27 -4.40 -6.25
CA VAL A 82 -0.93 -3.83 -6.12
C VAL A 82 -0.88 -2.73 -5.06
N ASP A 83 -1.68 -1.68 -5.24
CA ASP A 83 -1.77 -0.57 -4.29
C ASP A 83 -3.01 -0.77 -3.41
N GLU A 84 -2.79 -1.28 -2.19
CA GLU A 84 -3.89 -1.47 -1.23
C GLU A 84 -4.45 -0.14 -0.71
N GLU A 85 -3.70 0.96 -0.82
CA GLU A 85 -4.07 2.30 -0.37
C GLU A 85 -4.55 3.21 -1.51
N VAL A 86 -4.82 2.65 -2.71
CA VAL A 86 -5.24 3.37 -3.93
C VAL A 86 -6.44 4.33 -3.76
N LEU A 87 -7.19 4.19 -2.67
CA LEU A 87 -8.33 5.05 -2.33
C LEU A 87 -7.99 6.21 -1.39
N HIS A 88 -6.76 6.30 -0.86
CA HIS A 88 -6.34 7.27 0.16
C HIS A 88 -5.97 8.63 -0.42
N SER A 89 -5.44 8.65 -1.64
CA SER A 89 -5.11 9.87 -2.39
C SER A 89 -6.36 10.56 -2.95
N GLU A 90 -7.49 9.82 -3.05
CA GLU A 90 -8.67 10.25 -3.78
C GLU A 90 -9.89 10.52 -2.88
N ASP A 91 -10.44 11.73 -3.01
CA ASP A 91 -11.74 12.11 -2.45
C ASP A 91 -12.87 11.46 -3.30
N LEU A 92 -12.99 10.12 -3.22
CA LEU A 92 -13.86 9.31 -4.07
C LEU A 92 -15.31 9.82 -4.12
N ARG A 93 -15.70 10.35 -5.28
CA ARG A 93 -17.06 10.80 -5.56
C ARG A 93 -17.79 9.81 -6.46
N ALA A 94 -19.12 9.81 -6.36
CA ALA A 94 -19.96 9.01 -7.23
C ALA A 94 -19.68 9.31 -8.72
N GLY A 95 -19.37 8.27 -9.49
CA GLY A 95 -18.97 8.33 -10.90
C GLY A 95 -17.47 8.55 -11.13
N GLN A 96 -16.65 8.52 -10.08
CA GLN A 96 -15.20 8.45 -10.21
C GLN A 96 -14.78 7.01 -10.47
N GLU A 97 -13.72 6.90 -11.27
CA GLU A 97 -13.14 5.66 -11.75
C GLU A 97 -11.69 5.64 -11.27
N ILE A 98 -11.30 4.56 -10.60
CA ILE A 98 -9.93 4.35 -10.13
C ILE A 98 -9.38 3.11 -10.80
N GLU A 99 -8.14 3.19 -11.28
CA GLU A 99 -7.47 2.04 -11.85
C GLU A 99 -6.87 1.16 -10.76
N VAL A 100 -6.97 -0.15 -10.97
CA VAL A 100 -6.62 -1.18 -9.99
C VAL A 100 -6.01 -2.36 -10.72
N ILE A 101 -4.83 -2.79 -10.28
CA ILE A 101 -4.17 -3.99 -10.81
C ILE A 101 -4.31 -5.11 -9.78
N PRO A 102 -5.14 -6.14 -10.01
CA PRO A 102 -5.30 -7.23 -9.06
C PRO A 102 -4.08 -8.14 -9.05
N ILE A 103 -3.73 -8.64 -7.86
CA ILE A 103 -2.65 -9.61 -7.65
C ILE A 103 -3.18 -10.93 -7.08
N ALA A 104 -4.49 -10.99 -6.85
CA ALA A 104 -5.20 -12.16 -6.35
C ALA A 104 -6.55 -12.32 -7.05
N GLU A 105 -7.05 -13.56 -7.13
CA GLU A 105 -8.37 -13.87 -7.71
C GLU A 105 -9.55 -13.23 -6.94
N GLU A 106 -9.31 -12.87 -5.68
CA GLU A 106 -10.27 -12.18 -4.81
C GLU A 106 -9.70 -10.83 -4.36
N VAL A 107 -10.38 -9.75 -4.73
CA VAL A 107 -10.08 -8.39 -4.25
C VAL A 107 -11.09 -8.01 -3.18
N LYS A 108 -10.65 -7.44 -2.05
CA LYS A 108 -11.54 -7.10 -0.91
C LYS A 108 -11.43 -5.64 -0.53
N LEU A 109 -12.55 -4.93 -0.58
CA LEU A 109 -12.64 -3.59 -0.03
C LEU A 109 -12.91 -3.68 1.47
N ILE A 110 -11.91 -3.34 2.27
CA ILE A 110 -11.96 -3.29 3.73
C ILE A 110 -12.15 -1.85 4.17
N TRP A 111 -12.96 -1.64 5.21
CA TRP A 111 -13.11 -0.37 5.88
C TRP A 111 -12.72 -0.49 7.35
N TYR A 112 -11.93 0.46 7.82
CA TYR A 112 -11.39 0.51 9.16
C TYR A 112 -12.03 1.62 9.99
N GLU A 113 -12.31 1.25 11.24
CA GLU A 113 -12.63 2.13 12.35
C GLU A 113 -11.68 1.87 13.51
N GLU A 114 -11.60 2.79 14.49
CA GLU A 114 -10.53 2.84 15.51
C GLU A 114 -10.17 1.47 16.11
N ASP A 115 -11.17 0.63 16.39
CA ASP A 115 -10.97 -0.71 16.97
C ASP A 115 -11.63 -1.85 16.17
N THR A 116 -12.18 -1.57 14.97
CA THR A 116 -12.93 -2.57 14.18
C THR A 116 -12.76 -2.41 12.68
N SER A 117 -12.63 -3.52 11.96
CA SER A 117 -12.66 -3.52 10.48
C SER A 117 -13.87 -4.31 9.94
N TYR A 118 -14.32 -3.91 8.75
CA TYR A 118 -15.45 -4.52 8.05
C TYR A 118 -15.11 -4.72 6.58
N THR A 119 -15.36 -5.91 6.03
CA THR A 119 -15.34 -6.12 4.58
C THR A 119 -16.61 -5.52 3.97
N LEU A 120 -16.46 -4.46 3.18
CA LEU A 120 -17.57 -3.80 2.48
C LEU A 120 -17.97 -4.56 1.22
N HIS A 121 -16.99 -5.05 0.47
CA HIS A 121 -17.21 -5.82 -0.75
C HIS A 121 -16.12 -6.86 -1.00
N THR A 122 -16.44 -7.87 -1.79
CA THR A 122 -15.48 -8.84 -2.31
C THR A 122 -15.74 -9.00 -3.79
N PHE A 123 -14.75 -8.66 -4.60
CA PHE A 123 -14.77 -8.79 -6.04
C PHE A 123 -14.05 -10.07 -6.44
N THR A 124 -14.53 -10.69 -7.51
CA THR A 124 -13.82 -11.80 -8.16
C THR A 124 -13.28 -11.26 -9.48
N VAL A 125 -11.99 -11.45 -9.71
CA VAL A 125 -11.34 -11.06 -10.97
C VAL A 125 -11.27 -12.27 -11.90
N ASP A 126 -11.48 -12.03 -13.19
CA ASP A 126 -11.54 -13.10 -14.20
C ASP A 126 -10.15 -13.67 -14.53
N ALA A 127 -9.11 -12.86 -14.33
CA ALA A 127 -7.71 -13.23 -14.46
C ALA A 127 -6.85 -12.34 -13.55
N VAL A 128 -5.79 -12.94 -13.00
CA VAL A 128 -4.69 -12.22 -12.36
C VAL A 128 -3.59 -12.10 -13.41
N PRO A 129 -3.05 -10.90 -13.68
CA PRO A 129 -2.05 -10.68 -14.72
C PRO A 129 -0.72 -11.38 -14.46
N PHE A 130 -0.39 -11.61 -13.19
CA PHE A 130 0.90 -12.12 -12.78
C PHE A 130 0.73 -13.39 -11.92
N GLU A 131 1.45 -14.46 -12.28
CA GLU A 131 1.65 -15.61 -11.38
C GLU A 131 3.01 -15.43 -10.71
N ALA A 132 3.06 -15.33 -9.38
CA ALA A 132 4.29 -15.08 -8.65
C ALA A 132 5.27 -16.27 -8.76
N ASP A 133 6.48 -16.02 -9.26
CA ASP A 133 7.62 -16.93 -9.15
C ASP A 133 8.29 -16.81 -7.78
N HIS A 134 8.35 -15.56 -7.28
CA HIS A 134 8.99 -15.18 -6.04
C HIS A 134 8.08 -14.34 -5.15
N LEU A 135 8.32 -14.42 -3.84
CA LEU A 135 7.62 -13.66 -2.80
C LEU A 135 8.65 -12.97 -1.90
N CYS A 136 8.20 -12.12 -0.98
CA CYS A 136 9.08 -11.37 -0.08
C CYS A 136 10.12 -12.21 0.68
N GLU A 137 9.79 -13.42 1.11
CA GLU A 137 10.76 -14.29 1.80
C GLU A 137 11.96 -14.65 0.90
N TRP A 138 11.74 -14.75 -0.41
CA TRP A 138 12.80 -14.96 -1.38
C TRP A 138 13.60 -13.67 -1.59
N ALA A 139 12.95 -12.54 -1.85
CA ALA A 139 13.64 -11.26 -2.09
C ALA A 139 14.53 -10.88 -0.91
N GLN A 140 13.99 -10.98 0.32
CA GLN A 140 14.76 -10.76 1.54
C GLN A 140 15.97 -11.70 1.65
N LYS A 141 15.82 -12.95 1.23
CA LYS A 141 16.93 -13.91 1.25
C LYS A 141 18.00 -13.55 0.22
N GLU A 142 17.61 -13.19 -1.00
CA GLU A 142 18.55 -12.77 -2.05
C GLU A 142 19.30 -11.51 -1.63
N ILE A 143 18.60 -10.47 -1.19
CA ILE A 143 19.23 -9.22 -0.72
C ILE A 143 20.19 -9.51 0.45
N ASN A 144 19.83 -10.39 1.39
CA ASN A 144 20.75 -10.72 2.49
C ASN A 144 21.98 -11.53 2.05
N GLU A 145 21.84 -12.37 1.03
CA GLU A 145 22.95 -13.19 0.51
C GLU A 145 23.85 -12.42 -0.46
N HIS A 146 23.29 -11.47 -1.20
CA HIS A 146 23.92 -10.80 -2.33
C HIS A 146 24.14 -9.30 -2.13
N HIS A 147 23.50 -8.71 -1.12
CA HIS A 147 23.42 -7.28 -0.81
C HIS A 147 22.51 -6.45 -1.71
N ASP A 148 22.14 -6.99 -2.88
CA ASP A 148 21.33 -6.33 -3.89
C ASP A 148 20.17 -7.26 -4.33
N LEU A 149 19.19 -6.71 -5.03
CA LEU A 149 18.09 -7.46 -5.64
C LEU A 149 18.26 -7.51 -7.17
N ASP A 150 18.57 -8.69 -7.69
CA ASP A 150 18.59 -8.96 -9.12
C ASP A 150 17.35 -9.79 -9.51
N LEU A 151 16.52 -9.29 -10.43
CA LEU A 151 15.39 -10.02 -11.01
C LEU A 151 15.54 -10.10 -12.53
N VAL A 152 15.49 -11.31 -13.10
CA VAL A 152 15.82 -11.53 -14.52
C VAL A 152 14.94 -12.57 -15.19
N ASP A 153 15.07 -12.73 -16.52
CA ASP A 153 14.58 -13.91 -17.27
C ASP A 153 13.06 -14.18 -17.21
N GLY A 154 12.26 -13.14 -17.02
CA GLY A 154 10.80 -13.18 -16.96
C GLY A 154 10.25 -13.50 -15.58
N ASP A 155 11.09 -13.48 -14.55
CA ASP A 155 10.68 -13.76 -13.17
C ASP A 155 9.65 -12.71 -12.68
N VAL A 156 8.65 -13.19 -11.94
CA VAL A 156 7.65 -12.34 -11.28
C VAL A 156 7.87 -12.37 -9.76
N LEU A 157 8.25 -11.23 -9.19
CA LEU A 157 8.33 -11.02 -7.74
C LEU A 157 7.07 -10.29 -7.25
N VAL A 158 6.34 -10.88 -6.30
CA VAL A 158 5.28 -10.17 -5.57
C VAL A 158 5.79 -9.79 -4.18
N CYS A 159 6.26 -8.56 -4.06
CA CYS A 159 6.77 -7.98 -2.83
C CYS A 159 7.03 -6.48 -2.95
N ASP A 160 6.80 -5.74 -1.86
CA ASP A 160 7.41 -4.42 -1.69
C ASP A 160 8.87 -4.57 -1.26
N VAL A 161 9.77 -3.89 -1.93
CA VAL A 161 11.20 -3.81 -1.59
C VAL A 161 11.40 -2.52 -0.84
N LEU A 162 11.51 -2.59 0.48
CA LEU A 162 11.60 -1.42 1.35
C LEU A 162 12.94 -1.38 2.11
N GLU A 163 13.47 -0.18 2.36
CA GLU A 163 14.68 0.06 3.17
C GLU A 163 14.61 -0.62 4.55
N GLU A 164 13.41 -0.71 5.12
CA GLU A 164 13.16 -1.27 6.46
C GLU A 164 12.90 -2.79 6.49
N ILE A 165 13.09 -3.50 5.38
CA ILE A 165 13.08 -4.97 5.41
C ILE A 165 14.12 -5.47 6.44
N ASP A 166 13.84 -6.61 7.10
CA ASP A 166 14.72 -7.18 8.14
C ASP A 166 16.02 -7.70 7.48
N LEU A 167 16.93 -6.77 7.22
CA LEU A 167 18.20 -6.98 6.55
C LEU A 167 19.30 -7.33 7.55
N ASP A 168 20.23 -8.18 7.12
CA ASP A 168 21.37 -8.61 7.92
C ASP A 168 22.26 -7.40 8.25
N PRO A 169 22.87 -7.36 9.46
CA PRO A 169 23.72 -6.25 9.89
C PRO A 169 25.01 -6.20 9.06
N GLY A 170 24.93 -5.51 7.92
CA GLY A 170 25.95 -5.49 6.87
C GLY A 170 25.42 -5.04 5.51
N VAL A 171 24.11 -5.17 5.26
CA VAL A 171 23.42 -4.51 4.15
C VAL A 171 23.13 -3.06 4.56
N THR A 172 23.56 -2.10 3.75
CA THR A 172 23.44 -0.65 4.05
C THR A 172 23.12 0.19 2.81
N SER A 173 22.80 -0.50 1.72
CA SER A 173 22.51 -0.03 0.37
C SER A 173 21.92 -1.26 -0.32
N VAL A 174 20.75 -1.15 -0.94
CA VAL A 174 20.17 -2.23 -1.76
C VAL A 174 19.99 -1.72 -3.17
N ASP A 175 20.91 -2.08 -4.07
CA ASP A 175 20.69 -1.79 -5.48
C ASP A 175 19.60 -2.74 -6.01
N VAL A 176 18.72 -2.25 -6.88
CA VAL A 176 17.63 -3.01 -7.48
C VAL A 176 17.80 -3.03 -8.99
N ASP A 177 18.12 -4.19 -9.53
CA ASP A 177 18.32 -4.44 -10.95
C ASP A 177 17.21 -5.38 -11.46
N ILE A 178 16.38 -4.92 -12.40
CA ILE A 178 15.30 -5.70 -12.99
C ILE A 178 15.47 -5.70 -14.52
N ASP A 179 15.71 -6.89 -15.09
CA ASP A 179 15.96 -7.08 -16.54
C ASP A 179 14.98 -8.13 -17.11
N ASN A 180 14.08 -7.68 -18.00
CA ASN A 180 13.05 -8.50 -18.63
C ASN A 180 12.26 -9.28 -17.56
N ALA A 181 11.77 -8.59 -16.53
CA ALA A 181 11.10 -9.19 -15.37
C ALA A 181 10.04 -8.27 -14.76
N THR A 182 9.27 -8.78 -13.79
CA THR A 182 8.16 -8.03 -13.19
C THR A 182 8.25 -8.00 -11.68
N LEU A 183 8.24 -6.79 -11.11
CA LEU A 183 8.03 -6.55 -9.69
C LEU A 183 6.62 -6.03 -9.45
N VAL A 184 5.89 -6.78 -8.64
CA VAL A 184 4.53 -6.46 -8.22
C VAL A 184 4.58 -5.96 -6.77
N GLY A 185 4.72 -4.65 -6.64
CA GLY A 185 4.94 -3.96 -5.37
C GLY A 185 5.64 -2.62 -5.57
N THR A 186 5.98 -1.98 -4.46
CA THR A 186 6.72 -0.71 -4.39
C THR A 186 8.22 -0.96 -4.22
N ILE A 187 9.05 -0.08 -4.77
CA ILE A 187 10.49 0.00 -4.50
C ILE A 187 10.75 1.25 -3.67
N ASP A 188 11.34 1.09 -2.50
CA ASP A 188 11.82 2.15 -1.61
C ASP A 188 13.18 1.71 -1.07
N THR A 189 14.26 2.26 -1.60
CA THR A 189 15.62 1.78 -1.33
C THR A 189 16.65 2.89 -1.17
N ASP A 190 17.76 2.59 -0.50
CA ASP A 190 18.92 3.46 -0.37
C ASP A 190 20.00 3.22 -1.44
N GLY A 191 19.75 2.29 -2.37
CA GLY A 191 20.62 1.96 -3.52
C GLY A 191 20.05 2.38 -4.88
N ASP A 192 20.84 2.21 -5.94
CA ASP A 192 20.45 2.58 -7.31
C ASP A 192 19.31 1.68 -7.81
N VAL A 193 18.48 2.19 -8.72
CA VAL A 193 17.41 1.40 -9.35
C VAL A 193 17.61 1.39 -10.86
N ASN A 194 17.78 0.20 -11.45
CA ASN A 194 17.91 0.00 -12.89
C ASN A 194 16.82 -0.93 -13.41
N LEU A 195 16.05 -0.44 -14.38
CA LEU A 195 15.00 -1.17 -15.07
C LEU A 195 15.33 -1.29 -16.57
N ASP A 196 15.26 -2.51 -17.11
CA ASP A 196 15.48 -2.83 -18.52
C ASP A 196 14.41 -3.85 -18.95
N ASP A 197 13.53 -3.51 -19.91
CA ASP A 197 12.37 -4.34 -20.31
C ASP A 197 11.54 -4.84 -19.11
N ALA A 198 11.41 -4.00 -18.09
CA ALA A 198 10.87 -4.39 -16.79
C ALA A 198 9.48 -3.79 -16.53
N THR A 199 8.70 -4.47 -15.69
CA THR A 199 7.43 -3.94 -15.19
C THR A 199 7.48 -3.78 -13.67
N VAL A 200 7.24 -2.58 -13.17
CA VAL A 200 7.07 -2.28 -11.74
C VAL A 200 5.68 -1.73 -11.52
N THR A 201 4.90 -2.35 -10.64
CA THR A 201 3.49 -1.96 -10.51
C THR A 201 3.24 -0.87 -9.47
N GLY A 202 4.20 -0.55 -8.61
CA GLY A 202 4.08 0.47 -7.58
C GLY A 202 5.05 1.63 -7.76
N ASP A 203 5.14 2.48 -6.74
CA ASP A 203 6.05 3.62 -6.73
C ASP A 203 7.52 3.15 -6.68
N ILE A 204 8.41 4.02 -7.16
CA ILE A 204 9.86 3.84 -7.06
C ILE A 204 10.41 5.06 -6.33
N THR A 205 10.98 4.83 -5.15
CA THR A 205 11.69 5.83 -4.37
C THR A 205 13.13 5.36 -4.13
N THR A 206 14.11 6.23 -4.36
CA THR A 206 15.49 5.96 -3.94
C THR A 206 16.19 7.15 -3.29
N ASP A 207 16.97 6.85 -2.24
CA ASP A 207 17.92 7.72 -1.55
C ASP A 207 19.34 7.72 -2.18
N SER A 208 19.55 6.99 -3.29
CA SER A 208 20.87 6.75 -3.94
C SER A 208 21.26 7.80 -4.99
N ASP A 209 22.25 7.51 -5.83
CA ASP A 209 22.80 8.43 -6.83
C ASP A 209 21.92 8.51 -8.09
N ASP A 210 21.40 7.39 -8.62
CA ASP A 210 20.65 7.39 -9.90
C ASP A 210 19.46 6.39 -9.97
N ILE A 211 18.40 6.77 -10.71
CA ILE A 211 17.35 5.88 -11.25
C ILE A 211 17.51 5.82 -12.77
N VAL A 212 17.57 4.61 -13.33
CA VAL A 212 17.69 4.38 -14.77
C VAL A 212 16.58 3.44 -15.25
N ILE A 213 15.80 3.84 -16.25
CA ILE A 213 14.67 3.07 -16.78
C ILE A 213 14.74 3.02 -18.31
N THR A 214 14.83 1.84 -18.88
CA THR A 214 15.17 1.65 -20.30
C THR A 214 14.35 0.54 -20.97
N ASP A 215 14.44 0.45 -22.30
CA ASP A 215 13.95 -0.67 -23.12
C ASP A 215 12.48 -1.07 -22.89
N GLN A 216 11.54 -0.16 -23.09
CA GLN A 216 10.08 -0.35 -22.99
C GLN A 216 9.62 -0.76 -21.59
N SER A 217 10.33 -0.33 -20.55
CA SER A 217 9.92 -0.57 -19.17
C SER A 217 8.61 0.17 -18.83
N GLU A 218 7.82 -0.42 -17.94
CA GLU A 218 6.52 0.12 -17.49
C GLU A 218 6.52 0.28 -15.97
N VAL A 219 6.23 1.49 -15.48
CA VAL A 219 6.06 1.79 -14.05
C VAL A 219 4.65 2.31 -13.81
N TYR A 220 3.87 1.60 -12.99
CA TYR A 220 2.49 1.96 -12.64
C TYR A 220 2.41 2.72 -11.31
N GLY A 221 3.26 3.74 -11.17
CA GLY A 221 3.39 4.54 -9.97
C GLY A 221 4.28 5.75 -10.19
N ASP A 222 4.53 6.49 -9.12
CA ASP A 222 5.40 7.66 -9.13
C ASP A 222 6.87 7.24 -9.05
N VAL A 223 7.73 7.92 -9.82
CA VAL A 223 9.19 7.75 -9.76
C VAL A 223 9.79 8.95 -9.04
N VAL A 224 10.29 8.73 -7.82
CA VAL A 224 10.71 9.76 -6.88
C VAL A 224 12.17 9.58 -6.50
N ALA A 225 13.01 10.46 -7.04
CA ALA A 225 14.40 10.61 -6.67
C ALA A 225 14.54 11.57 -5.47
N GLN A 226 15.23 11.14 -4.43
CA GLN A 226 15.53 11.97 -3.26
C GLN A 226 16.55 13.07 -3.61
N PRO A 227 16.84 14.00 -2.69
CA PRO A 227 17.64 15.15 -3.06
C PRO A 227 19.05 14.80 -3.57
N ASN A 228 19.40 15.34 -4.74
CA ASN A 228 20.66 15.14 -5.48
C ASN A 228 20.80 13.81 -6.24
N THR A 229 19.71 13.07 -6.39
CA THR A 229 19.61 11.84 -7.20
C THR A 229 19.10 12.18 -8.60
N ASN A 230 19.67 11.57 -9.65
CA ASN A 230 19.22 11.81 -11.03
C ASN A 230 18.25 10.73 -11.51
N ILE A 231 17.44 11.07 -12.52
CA ILE A 231 16.54 10.13 -13.19
C ILE A 231 16.83 10.17 -14.69
N ASP A 232 17.10 9.01 -15.28
CA ASP A 232 17.24 8.81 -16.74
C ASP A 232 16.21 7.79 -17.22
N ILE A 233 15.32 8.19 -18.13
CA ILE A 233 14.28 7.32 -18.68
C ILE A 233 14.33 7.37 -20.20
N ASP A 234 14.45 6.22 -20.84
CA ASP A 234 14.50 6.10 -22.30
C ASP A 234 13.79 4.87 -22.85
N GLY A 235 13.93 4.66 -24.16
CA GLY A 235 13.67 3.36 -24.77
C GLY A 235 12.20 3.03 -24.99
N ASP A 236 11.33 4.01 -25.25
CA ASP A 236 9.88 3.82 -25.37
C ASP A 236 9.21 3.38 -24.04
N SER A 237 9.85 3.64 -22.89
CA SER A 237 9.32 3.34 -21.55
C SER A 237 8.12 4.22 -21.16
N THR A 238 7.26 3.70 -20.28
CA THR A 238 6.03 4.34 -19.82
C THR A 238 5.97 4.45 -18.29
N ILE A 239 5.69 5.65 -17.79
CA ILE A 239 5.46 5.94 -16.37
C ILE A 239 4.00 6.42 -16.22
N GLU A 240 3.19 5.61 -15.53
CA GLU A 240 1.81 5.94 -15.17
C GLU A 240 1.70 6.68 -13.84
N GLY A 241 2.57 7.67 -13.66
CA GLY A 241 2.65 8.49 -12.47
C GLY A 241 3.46 9.76 -12.71
N ALA A 242 3.79 10.46 -11.64
CA ALA A 242 4.69 11.59 -11.63
C ALA A 242 6.16 11.14 -11.68
N VAL A 243 7.01 12.03 -12.19
CA VAL A 243 8.48 11.88 -12.11
C VAL A 243 9.01 13.05 -11.29
N VAL A 244 9.73 12.79 -10.22
CA VAL A 244 10.11 13.81 -9.23
C VAL A 244 11.59 13.71 -8.93
N ALA A 245 12.35 14.79 -9.15
CA ALA A 245 13.74 14.90 -8.73
C ALA A 245 14.02 16.27 -8.13
N LYS A 246 14.74 16.31 -7.01
CA LYS A 246 15.06 17.56 -6.30
C LYS A 246 16.57 17.75 -6.21
N ASN A 247 17.10 18.84 -6.72
CA ASN A 247 18.54 19.10 -6.90
C ASN A 247 19.29 18.00 -7.69
N GLY A 248 18.56 17.16 -8.42
CA GLY A 248 19.08 16.23 -9.41
C GLY A 248 18.56 16.56 -10.79
N ASP A 249 19.11 15.89 -11.79
CA ASP A 249 18.72 16.06 -13.19
C ASP A 249 17.67 15.00 -13.59
N VAL A 250 16.78 15.36 -14.52
CA VAL A 250 15.83 14.43 -15.18
C VAL A 250 16.07 14.48 -16.68
N ASP A 251 16.44 13.34 -17.28
CA ASP A 251 16.57 13.16 -18.73
C ASP A 251 15.53 12.16 -19.25
N LEU A 252 14.75 12.57 -20.25
CA LEU A 252 13.67 11.78 -20.84
C LEU A 252 13.87 11.69 -22.37
N ASP A 253 14.08 10.50 -22.93
CA ASP A 253 14.25 10.30 -24.39
C ASP A 253 13.30 9.23 -24.96
N GLY A 254 12.27 9.68 -25.66
CA GLY A 254 11.28 8.81 -26.28
C GLY A 254 10.46 8.04 -25.24
N VAL A 255 9.84 8.74 -24.29
CA VAL A 255 9.10 8.12 -23.18
C VAL A 255 7.68 8.65 -23.06
N THR A 256 6.80 7.92 -22.36
CA THR A 256 5.47 8.41 -21.99
C THR A 256 5.38 8.59 -20.49
N VAL A 257 5.07 9.80 -20.01
CA VAL A 257 4.82 10.09 -18.59
C VAL A 257 3.43 10.69 -18.47
N THR A 258 2.50 9.98 -17.83
CA THR A 258 1.09 10.44 -17.75
C THR A 258 0.88 11.49 -16.66
N GLY A 259 1.65 11.41 -15.57
CA GLY A 259 1.69 12.41 -14.51
C GLY A 259 2.61 13.58 -14.85
N HIS A 260 2.80 14.47 -13.88
CA HIS A 260 3.67 15.63 -14.07
C HIS A 260 5.13 15.33 -13.74
N VAL A 261 6.05 16.01 -14.43
CA VAL A 261 7.48 15.99 -14.12
C VAL A 261 7.80 17.20 -13.24
N TYR A 262 8.34 16.92 -12.06
CA TYR A 262 8.72 17.89 -11.04
C TYR A 262 10.23 17.90 -10.88
N VAL A 263 10.89 18.95 -11.34
CA VAL A 263 12.37 19.06 -11.37
C VAL A 263 12.81 20.52 -11.32
N ASP A 264 13.95 20.79 -10.71
CA ASP A 264 14.49 22.14 -10.58
C ASP A 264 14.74 22.84 -11.93
N ASP A 265 14.62 24.17 -11.95
CA ASP A 265 14.79 24.97 -13.18
C ASP A 265 16.18 24.75 -13.80
N GLY A 266 16.18 24.33 -15.06
CA GLY A 266 17.38 24.03 -15.84
C GLY A 266 17.99 22.64 -15.63
N ALA A 267 17.35 21.78 -14.82
CA ALA A 267 17.75 20.38 -14.60
C ALA A 267 16.86 19.38 -15.37
N PHE A 268 15.99 19.88 -16.26
CA PHE A 268 15.14 19.06 -17.13
C PHE A 268 15.69 18.98 -18.56
N SER A 269 15.86 17.76 -19.07
CA SER A 269 16.16 17.44 -20.45
C SER A 269 15.06 16.53 -21.01
N CYS A 270 14.58 16.85 -22.21
CA CYS A 270 13.60 16.04 -22.92
C CYS A 270 13.96 15.99 -24.39
N SER A 271 14.01 14.79 -24.95
CA SER A 271 14.23 14.54 -26.35
C SER A 271 13.42 13.35 -26.86
N GLY A 272 13.64 12.93 -28.10
CA GLY A 272 12.83 11.90 -28.73
C GLY A 272 11.38 12.30 -29.01
N ASP A 273 10.55 11.30 -29.26
CA ASP A 273 9.10 11.45 -29.48
C ASP A 273 8.32 11.30 -28.14
N SER A 274 8.83 11.90 -27.05
CA SER A 274 8.23 11.78 -25.72
C SER A 274 6.87 12.48 -25.59
N THR A 275 5.98 11.90 -24.78
CA THR A 275 4.65 12.43 -24.44
C THR A 275 4.54 12.60 -22.94
N LEU A 276 4.33 13.83 -22.47
CA LEU A 276 4.45 14.20 -21.06
C LEU A 276 3.21 14.88 -20.51
N GLY A 277 2.87 14.54 -19.27
CA GLY A 277 1.80 15.18 -18.53
C GLY A 277 0.40 14.71 -18.90
N PRO A 278 -0.59 15.13 -18.09
CA PRO A 278 -2.00 14.80 -18.28
C PRO A 278 -2.62 15.44 -19.54
N ASN A 279 -1.88 16.32 -20.22
CA ASN A 279 -2.31 16.95 -21.47
C ASN A 279 -1.67 16.32 -22.71
N GLU A 280 -0.85 15.27 -22.55
CA GLU A 280 -0.13 14.59 -23.65
C GLU A 280 0.74 15.56 -24.47
N GLU A 281 1.53 16.39 -23.79
CA GLU A 281 2.36 17.42 -24.42
C GLU A 281 3.69 16.83 -24.90
N ASP A 282 4.25 17.33 -26.00
CA ASP A 282 5.58 16.93 -26.46
C ASP A 282 6.70 17.70 -25.72
N CYS A 283 7.96 17.25 -25.86
CA CYS A 283 9.12 17.90 -25.23
C CYS A 283 9.27 19.40 -25.52
N SER A 284 8.70 19.90 -26.63
CA SER A 284 8.83 21.30 -27.04
C SER A 284 7.73 22.20 -26.45
N GLU A 285 6.64 21.61 -26.00
CA GLU A 285 5.49 22.28 -25.40
C GLU A 285 5.45 22.14 -23.87
N TYR A 286 6.03 21.06 -23.33
CA TYR A 286 5.99 20.75 -21.90
C TYR A 286 6.86 21.68 -21.05
N ASP A 287 6.27 22.18 -19.95
CA ASP A 287 6.97 22.92 -18.91
C ASP A 287 7.00 22.08 -17.61
N SER A 288 8.20 21.76 -17.12
CA SER A 288 8.35 21.06 -15.83
C SER A 288 7.85 21.90 -14.66
N LYS A 289 7.51 21.23 -13.55
CA LYS A 289 7.00 21.85 -12.33
C LYS A 289 8.06 21.94 -11.24
N ASP A 290 7.83 22.82 -10.27
CA ASP A 290 8.70 22.96 -9.09
C ASP A 290 8.57 21.71 -8.20
N PRO A 291 9.69 21.06 -7.77
CA PRO A 291 9.66 19.91 -6.87
C PRO A 291 8.93 20.13 -5.54
N GLY A 292 8.76 21.38 -5.09
CA GLY A 292 7.98 21.72 -3.90
C GLY A 292 6.47 21.77 -4.10
N ASP A 293 5.98 21.62 -5.33
CA ASP A 293 4.56 21.55 -5.68
C ASP A 293 4.03 20.10 -5.80
N TYR A 294 4.91 19.09 -5.70
CA TYR A 294 4.55 17.68 -5.56
C TYR A 294 3.94 17.42 -4.17
#